data_AF-A0A2T2WAS6-F1
#
_entry.id   AF-A0A2T2WAS6-F1
#
_cell.length_a   1.000
_cell.length_b   1.000
_cell.length_c   1.000
_cell.angle_alpha   90.00
_cell.angle_beta   90.00
_cell.angle_gamma   90.00
#
_symmetry.space_group_name_H-M   'P 1'
#
loop_
_entity.id
_entity.type
_entity.pdbx_description
1 polymer ?
#
loop_
_entity_poly.entity_id
_entity_poly.type
_entity_poly.pdbx_seq_one_letter_code
_entity_poly.pdbx_strand_id
1 'polypeptide(L)'
;MATSAPHPSAEAQVGVYECTVTLKFRILEEDAVIANRDHLLELLIDAYSYGSDEFVEQLESQVDVNEVSEIAASPLMRRQLMRLRNLPAA
;
A
#
# COMPACT_ATOMS: atom_id res chain seq x y z
N MET A 1 34.91 17.46 -28.66
CA MET A 1 34.90 16.49 -27.56
C MET A 1 33.86 16.95 -26.54
N ALA A 2 32.70 16.32 -26.50
CA ALA A 2 31.67 16.61 -25.52
C ALA A 2 31.69 15.47 -24.50
N THR A 3 32.11 15.78 -23.28
CA THR A 3 32.02 14.87 -22.14
C THR A 3 30.57 14.87 -21.67
N SER A 4 29.83 13.83 -22.06
CA SER A 4 28.57 13.48 -21.42
C SER A 4 28.91 12.95 -20.03
N ALA A 5 28.71 13.78 -19.01
CA ALA A 5 28.74 13.32 -17.63
C ALA A 5 27.74 12.16 -17.46
N PRO A 6 28.07 11.12 -16.68
CA PRO A 6 27.13 10.07 -16.39
C PRO A 6 25.99 10.68 -15.57
N HIS A 7 24.79 10.68 -16.14
CA HIS A 7 23.57 10.94 -15.36
C HIS A 7 23.54 9.91 -14.22
N PRO A 8 23.47 10.31 -12.93
CA PRO A 8 23.19 9.35 -11.89
C PRO A 8 21.86 8.71 -12.23
N SER A 9 21.90 7.40 -12.49
CA SER A 9 20.75 6.52 -12.57
C SER A 9 19.77 6.91 -11.47
N ALA A 10 18.52 7.23 -11.84
CA ALA A 10 17.48 7.56 -10.89
C ALA A 10 17.35 6.41 -9.90
N GLU A 11 17.99 6.55 -8.73
CA GLU A 11 17.89 5.59 -7.65
C GLU A 11 16.41 5.43 -7.32
N ALA A 12 15.94 4.18 -7.19
CA ALA A 12 14.57 3.92 -6.75
C ALA A 12 14.38 4.56 -5.37
N GLN A 13 13.72 5.72 -5.34
CA GLN A 13 13.60 6.56 -4.14
C GLN A 13 12.50 5.96 -3.24
N VAL A 14 12.84 4.87 -2.57
CA VAL A 14 11.94 4.22 -1.60
C VAL A 14 11.94 5.04 -0.30
N GLY A 15 10.74 5.48 0.09
CA GLY A 15 10.46 6.17 1.35
C GLY A 15 9.58 5.31 2.27
N VAL A 16 9.37 5.79 3.50
CA VAL A 16 8.40 5.19 4.43
C VAL A 16 7.19 6.10 4.48
N TYR A 17 6.01 5.54 4.28
CA TYR A 17 4.76 6.28 4.28
C TYR A 17 3.84 5.71 5.36
N GLU A 18 3.26 6.61 6.14
CA GLU A 18 2.13 6.30 6.99
C GLU A 18 0.85 6.48 6.18
N CYS A 19 0.09 5.39 6.05
CA CYS A 19 -1.12 5.35 5.24
C CYS A 19 -2.34 5.09 6.14
N THR A 20 -3.35 5.96 6.02
CA THR A 20 -4.66 5.75 6.65
C THR A 20 -5.70 5.59 5.56
N VAL A 21 -6.44 4.50 5.61
CA VAL A 21 -7.50 4.19 4.64
C VAL A 21 -8.81 3.99 5.40
N THR A 22 -9.80 4.83 5.11
CA THR A 22 -11.16 4.70 5.65
C THR A 22 -12.11 4.39 4.50
N LEU A 23 -12.65 3.17 4.50
CA LEU A 23 -13.58 2.69 3.49
C LEU A 23 -14.93 2.45 4.14
N LYS A 24 -15.98 2.98 3.52
CA LYS A 24 -17.37 2.71 3.90
C LYS A 24 -18.10 2.21 2.68
N PHE A 25 -18.69 1.03 2.79
CA PHE A 25 -19.41 0.38 1.71
C PHE A 25 -20.48 -0.56 2.29
N ARG A 26 -21.42 -0.99 1.45
CA ARG A 26 -22.34 -2.10 1.72
C ARG A 26 -21.93 -3.28 0.86
N ILE A 27 -22.14 -4.48 1.36
CA ILE A 27 -21.86 -5.73 0.65
C ILE A 27 -23.00 -6.73 0.87
N LEU A 28 -23.36 -7.47 -0.17
CA LEU A 28 -24.15 -8.68 -0.08
C LEU A 28 -23.20 -9.88 0.02
N GLU A 29 -23.23 -10.59 1.14
CA GLU A 29 -22.32 -11.70 1.42
C GLU A 29 -22.97 -12.70 2.39
N GLU A 30 -22.48 -13.94 2.41
CA GLU A 30 -22.99 -14.98 3.32
C GLU A 30 -22.63 -14.70 4.80
N ASP A 31 -23.59 -14.92 5.71
CA ASP A 31 -23.37 -14.72 7.16
C ASP A 31 -22.18 -15.52 7.71
N ALA A 32 -21.95 -16.73 7.17
CA ALA A 32 -20.83 -17.58 7.57
C ALA A 32 -19.46 -16.96 7.20
N VAL A 33 -19.40 -16.26 6.07
CA VAL A 33 -18.21 -15.53 5.62
C VAL A 33 -17.96 -14.33 6.53
N ILE A 34 -19.02 -13.54 6.83
CA ILE A 34 -18.93 -12.38 7.74
C ILE A 34 -18.53 -12.80 9.17
N ALA A 35 -18.93 -13.99 9.62
CA ALA A 35 -18.57 -14.51 10.93
C ALA A 35 -17.08 -14.93 11.06
N ASN A 36 -16.38 -15.18 9.94
CA ASN A 36 -14.99 -15.61 9.95
C ASN A 36 -14.02 -14.43 10.05
N ARG A 37 -13.70 -14.03 11.28
CA ARG A 37 -12.87 -12.85 11.58
C ARG A 37 -11.43 -12.93 11.05
N ASP A 38 -10.88 -14.13 10.89
CA ASP A 38 -9.46 -14.29 10.54
C ASP A 38 -9.17 -13.88 9.09
N HIS A 39 -10.16 -14.04 8.21
CA HIS A 39 -10.05 -13.70 6.77
C HIS A 39 -10.92 -12.52 6.35
N LEU A 40 -11.79 -12.02 7.25
CA LEU A 40 -12.78 -11.00 6.93
C LEU A 40 -12.15 -9.74 6.32
N LEU A 41 -11.03 -9.25 6.87
CA LEU A 41 -10.40 -8.03 6.35
C LEU A 41 -9.93 -8.18 4.90
N GLU A 42 -9.30 -9.31 4.57
CA GLU A 42 -8.79 -9.57 3.22
C GLU A 42 -9.94 -9.65 2.22
N LEU A 43 -10.99 -10.39 2.55
CA LEU A 43 -12.20 -10.49 1.73
C LEU A 43 -12.88 -9.13 1.52
N LEU A 44 -13.02 -8.34 2.58
CA LEU A 44 -13.63 -7.02 2.51
C LEU A 44 -12.82 -6.06 1.61
N ILE A 45 -11.48 -6.10 1.68
CA ILE A 45 -10.61 -5.29 0.82
C ILE A 45 -10.68 -5.76 -0.63
N ASP A 46 -10.65 -7.08 -0.86
CA ASP A 46 -10.72 -7.67 -2.19
C ASP A 46 -12.03 -7.30 -2.88
N ALA A 47 -13.16 -7.53 -2.21
CA ALA A 47 -14.49 -7.13 -2.67
C ALA A 47 -14.57 -5.63 -2.98
N TYR A 48 -14.06 -4.78 -2.08
CA TYR A 48 -14.03 -3.34 -2.31
C TYR A 48 -13.19 -2.94 -3.55
N SER A 49 -12.09 -3.66 -3.81
CA SER A 49 -11.15 -3.36 -4.89
C SER A 49 -11.74 -3.57 -6.30
N TYR A 50 -12.74 -4.45 -6.44
CA TYR A 50 -13.45 -4.68 -7.69
C TYR A 50 -14.36 -3.50 -8.11
N GLY A 51 -14.68 -2.60 -7.18
CA GLY A 51 -15.51 -1.42 -7.45
C GLY A 51 -16.96 -1.61 -6.99
N SER A 52 -17.84 -0.70 -7.40
CA SER A 52 -19.27 -0.84 -7.14
C SER A 52 -19.94 -1.69 -8.22
N ASP A 53 -20.74 -2.67 -7.81
CA ASP A 53 -21.48 -3.59 -8.67
C ASP A 53 -22.81 -4.03 -8.01
N GLU A 54 -23.36 -5.17 -8.41
CA GLU A 54 -24.60 -5.71 -7.84
C GLU A 54 -24.44 -6.30 -6.42
N PHE A 55 -23.21 -6.50 -5.95
CA PHE A 55 -22.89 -7.03 -4.63
C PHE A 55 -22.27 -6.00 -3.71
N VAL A 56 -21.54 -5.02 -4.24
CA VAL A 56 -20.81 -3.99 -3.48
C VAL A 56 -21.28 -2.59 -3.85
N GLU A 57 -21.62 -1.79 -2.85
CA GLU A 57 -21.95 -0.37 -3.01
C GLU A 57 -20.95 0.48 -2.20
N GLN A 58 -20.07 1.21 -2.88
CA GLN A 58 -19.13 2.11 -2.22
C GLN A 58 -19.84 3.41 -1.80
N LEU A 59 -19.68 3.80 -0.54
CA LEU A 59 -20.36 4.97 0.05
C LEU A 59 -19.39 6.12 0.33
N GLU A 60 -18.25 5.82 0.92
CA GLU A 60 -17.24 6.81 1.29
C GLU A 60 -15.85 6.19 1.20
N SER A 61 -14.90 6.96 0.71
CA SER A 61 -13.49 6.59 0.64
C SER A 61 -12.63 7.79 1.02
N GLN A 62 -11.79 7.60 2.04
CA GLN A 62 -10.77 8.57 2.41
C GLN A 62 -9.43 7.86 2.48
N VAL A 63 -8.43 8.45 1.81
CA VAL A 63 -7.07 7.95 1.78
C VAL A 63 -6.15 9.10 2.15
N ASP A 64 -5.39 8.90 3.22
CA ASP A 64 -4.35 9.82 3.65
C ASP A 64 -3.00 9.11 3.62
N VAL A 65 -2.00 9.76 3.04
CA VAL A 65 -0.67 9.22 2.83
C VAL A 65 0.34 10.29 3.16
N ASN A 66 1.13 10.05 4.20
CA ASN A 66 2.13 10.98 4.69
C ASN A 66 3.50 10.31 4.67
N GLU A 67 4.49 10.95 4.04
CA GLU A 67 5.87 10.50 4.16
C GLU A 67 6.36 10.74 5.59
N VAL A 68 6.95 9.72 6.20
CA VAL A 68 7.45 9.77 7.56
C VAL A 68 8.94 9.40 7.61
N SER A 69 9.60 9.82 8.70
CA SER A 69 11.00 9.44 8.93
C SER A 69 11.15 7.93 9.00
N GLU A 70 12.21 7.41 8.38
CA GLU A 70 12.58 5.99 8.42
C GLU A 70 12.74 5.44 9.84
N ILE A 71 13.08 6.31 10.79
CA ILE A 71 13.24 5.97 12.21
C ILE A 71 11.89 5.51 12.81
N ALA A 72 10.77 5.99 12.29
CA ALA A 72 9.43 5.56 12.70
C ALA A 72 9.10 4.13 12.25
N ALA A 73 9.81 3.61 11.23
CA ALA A 73 9.59 2.24 10.75
C ALA A 73 10.17 1.17 11.69
N SER A 74 9.56 -0.02 11.67
CA SER A 74 10.04 -1.16 12.44
C SER A 74 11.50 -1.51 12.10
N PRO A 75 12.27 -2.13 13.03
CA PRO A 75 13.63 -2.57 12.73
C PRO A 75 13.73 -3.50 11.51
N LEU A 76 12.69 -4.30 11.24
CA LEU A 76 12.64 -5.17 10.07
C LEU A 76 12.51 -4.35 8.77
N MET A 77 11.60 -3.37 8.75
CA MET A 77 11.42 -2.48 7.60
C MET A 77 12.66 -1.62 7.34
N ARG A 78 13.30 -1.08 8.39
CA ARG A 78 14.55 -0.31 8.25
C ARG A 78 15.67 -1.13 7.60
N ARG A 79 15.83 -2.40 8.00
CA ARG A 79 16.79 -3.30 7.35
C ARG A 79 16.44 -3.53 5.88
N GLN A 80 15.16 -3.68 5.56
CA GLN A 80 14.72 -3.87 4.18
C GLN A 80 14.94 -2.62 3.34
N LEU A 81 14.69 -1.43 3.91
CA LEU A 81 14.96 -0.16 3.25
C LEU A 81 16.44 0.01 2.89
N MET A 82 17.34 -0.34 3.81
CA MET A 82 18.79 -0.38 3.54
C MET A 82 19.13 -1.32 2.39
N ARG A 83 18.51 -2.52 2.33
CA ARG A 83 18.72 -3.46 1.23
C ARG A 83 18.23 -2.91 -0.10
N LEU A 84 17.04 -2.29 -0.11
CA LEU A 84 16.43 -1.76 -1.33
C LEU A 84 17.25 -0.63 -1.93
N ARG A 85 17.85 0.24 -1.10
CA ARG A 85 18.72 1.33 -1.56
C ARG A 85 20.09 0.88 -2.03
N ASN A 86 20.54 -0.29 -1.59
CA ASN A 86 21.81 -0.87 -2.00
C ASN A 86 21.67 -1.84 -3.19
N LEU A 87 20.45 -2.01 -3.74
CA LEU A 87 20.27 -2.75 -4.98
C LEU A 87 20.88 -1.94 -6.14
N PRO A 88 21.70 -2.54 -7.00
CA PRO A 88 22.18 -1.86 -8.20
C PRO A 88 20.96 -1.45 -9.04
N ALA A 89 20.93 -0.19 -9.49
CA ALA A 89 19.97 0.24 -10.49
C ALA A 89 20.09 -0.70 -11.70
N ALA A 90 18.98 -1.35 -12.06
CA ALA A 90 18.90 -2.25 -13.21
C ALA A 90 19.08 -1.48 -14.52
#